data_AF-A0A7W0HFV5-F1
#
_entry.id   AF-A0A7W0HFV5-F1
#
_cell.length_a   1.000
_cell.length_b   1.000
_cell.length_c   1.000
_cell.angle_alpha   90.00
_cell.angle_beta   90.00
_cell.angle_gamma   90.00
#
_symmetry.space_group_name_H-M   'P 1'
#
loop_
_entity.id
_entity.type
_entity.pdbx_description
1 polymer ?
#
loop_
_entity_poly.entity_id
_entity_poly.type
_entity_poly.pdbx_seq_one_letter_code
_entity_poly.pdbx_strand_id
1 'polypeptide(L)'
;MSPSQVNQLFDAMLVMQAQEALSLGEQQYGQFLTRLKVLQDTRRRNQQERLRLIVELQRMTNPRSPRANVPESEIKLRLSALQELEGRTAAELRKAYNGIDEVLDSLQQARFRVLEDDIERRKLQLVGRARQNSPKQPQRRPPGR
;
A
#
# COMPACT_ATOMS: atom_id res chain seq x y z
N MET A 1 1.17 -7.07 15.09
CA MET A 1 0.44 -6.04 14.31
C MET A 1 -0.01 -6.63 12.99
N SER A 2 -1.25 -6.39 12.57
CA SER A 2 -1.72 -6.75 11.23
C SER A 2 -1.17 -5.77 10.17
N PRO A 3 -1.11 -6.14 8.89
CA PRO A 3 -0.73 -5.22 7.81
C PRO A 3 -1.62 -3.96 7.74
N SER A 4 -2.91 -4.08 8.06
CA SER A 4 -3.83 -2.94 8.11
C SER A 4 -3.52 -1.98 9.26
N GLN A 5 -3.19 -2.51 10.45
CA GLN A 5 -2.78 -1.70 11.61
C GLN A 5 -1.48 -0.94 11.33
N VAL A 6 -0.53 -1.57 10.63
CA VAL A 6 0.70 -0.89 10.20
C VAL A 6 0.37 0.28 9.28
N ASN A 7 -0.45 0.07 8.24
CA ASN A 7 -0.84 1.17 7.34
C ASN A 7 -1.53 2.32 8.08
N GLN A 8 -2.48 2.02 8.98
CA GLN A 8 -3.18 3.04 9.77
C GLN A 8 -2.22 3.85 10.66
N LEU A 9 -1.23 3.19 11.27
CA LEU A 9 -0.21 3.85 12.08
C LEU A 9 0.60 4.86 11.25
N PHE A 10 1.07 4.47 10.07
CA PHE A 10 1.86 5.36 9.21
C PHE A 10 1.02 6.46 8.55
N ASP A 11 -0.26 6.19 8.24
CA ASP A 11 -1.21 7.21 7.79
C ASP A 11 -1.40 8.30 8.86
N ALA A 12 -1.54 7.92 10.13
CA ALA A 12 -1.66 8.84 11.25
C ALA A 12 -0.36 9.62 11.51
N MET A 13 0.80 8.98 11.42
CA MET A 13 2.09 9.68 11.55
C MET A 13 2.30 10.72 10.46
N LEU A 14 1.89 10.42 9.22
CA LEU A 14 1.96 11.38 8.12
C LEU A 14 1.12 12.61 8.40
N VAL A 15 -0.11 12.43 8.92
CA VAL A 15 -0.99 13.54 9.35
C VAL A 15 -0.31 14.37 10.45
N MET A 16 0.19 13.73 11.50
CA MET A 16 0.81 14.43 12.63
C MET A 16 2.06 15.23 12.25
N GLN A 17 2.89 14.70 11.34
CA GLN A 17 4.15 15.34 10.95
C GLN A 17 3.97 16.38 9.84
N ALA A 18 2.91 16.28 9.04
CA ALA A 18 2.73 17.13 7.87
C ALA A 18 2.61 18.62 8.23
N GLN A 19 1.93 18.99 9.32
CA GLN A 19 1.77 20.40 9.68
C GLN A 19 3.11 21.10 9.89
N GLU A 20 3.99 20.49 10.69
CA GLU A 20 5.31 21.02 11.00
C GLU A 20 6.25 20.92 9.80
N ALA A 21 6.35 19.74 9.18
CA ALA A 21 7.25 19.49 8.07
C ALA A 21 6.97 20.37 6.84
N LEU A 22 5.69 20.69 6.61
CA LEU A 22 5.26 21.53 5.48
C LEU A 22 5.03 22.99 5.90
N SER A 23 5.19 23.32 7.19
CA SER A 23 4.97 24.66 7.74
C SER A 23 3.59 25.22 7.36
N LEU A 24 2.54 24.40 7.50
CA LEU A 24 1.18 24.75 7.08
C LEU A 24 0.50 25.65 8.12
N GLY A 25 -0.10 26.75 7.65
CA GLY A 25 -1.05 27.52 8.45
C GLY A 25 -2.34 26.74 8.70
N GLU A 26 -3.12 27.13 9.71
CA GLU A 26 -4.31 26.39 10.15
C GLU A 26 -5.34 26.16 9.03
N GLN A 27 -5.66 27.20 8.24
CA GLN A 27 -6.58 27.10 7.12
C GLN A 27 -6.05 26.16 6.02
N GLN A 28 -4.76 26.30 5.67
CA GLN A 28 -4.12 25.46 4.66
C GLN A 28 -4.04 24.01 5.12
N TYR A 29 -3.79 23.78 6.41
CA TYR A 29 -3.74 22.46 7.02
C TYR A 29 -5.08 21.73 6.93
N GLY A 30 -6.20 22.39 7.24
CA GLY A 30 -7.54 21.79 7.08
C GLY A 30 -7.83 21.34 5.65
N GLN A 31 -7.47 22.17 4.66
CA GLN A 31 -7.61 21.82 3.24
C GLN A 31 -6.68 20.67 2.85
N PHE A 32 -5.42 20.74 3.26
CA PHE A 32 -4.42 19.70 3.02
C PHE A 32 -4.86 18.35 3.59
N LEU A 33 -5.35 18.29 4.82
CA LEU A 33 -5.83 17.04 5.43
C LEU A 33 -6.96 16.39 4.64
N THR A 34 -7.87 17.20 4.09
CA THR A 34 -8.95 16.69 3.23
C THR A 34 -8.39 16.03 1.97
N ARG A 35 -7.40 16.66 1.32
CA ARG A 35 -6.74 16.12 0.11
C ARG A 35 -5.87 14.91 0.42
N LEU A 36 -5.14 14.95 1.53
CA LEU A 36 -4.32 13.84 2.01
C LEU A 36 -5.17 12.60 2.29
N LYS A 37 -6.35 12.76 2.90
CA LYS A 37 -7.28 11.66 3.13
C LYS A 37 -7.71 11.00 1.82
N VAL A 38 -8.02 11.78 0.79
CA VAL A 38 -8.35 11.26 -0.55
C VAL A 38 -7.19 10.43 -1.13
N LEU A 39 -5.95 10.90 -0.99
CA LEU A 39 -4.76 10.13 -1.42
C LEU A 39 -4.62 8.82 -0.64
N GLN A 40 -4.73 8.86 0.69
CA GLN A 40 -4.61 7.68 1.56
C GLN A 40 -5.70 6.64 1.26
N ASP A 41 -6.95 7.07 1.11
CA ASP A 41 -8.08 6.19 0.77
C ASP A 41 -7.91 5.58 -0.63
N THR A 42 -7.45 6.38 -1.61
CA THR A 42 -7.16 5.90 -2.97
C THR A 42 -6.07 4.81 -2.95
N ARG A 43 -4.96 5.04 -2.25
CA ARG A 43 -3.88 4.05 -2.08
C ARG A 43 -4.40 2.78 -1.43
N ARG A 44 -5.16 2.92 -0.34
CA ARG A 44 -5.69 1.79 0.43
C ARG A 44 -6.61 0.92 -0.42
N ARG A 45 -7.57 1.53 -1.12
CA ARG A 45 -8.51 0.82 -1.99
C ARG A 45 -7.76 0.07 -3.10
N ASN A 46 -6.88 0.76 -3.81
CA ASN A 46 -6.16 0.16 -4.94
C ASN A 46 -5.21 -0.97 -4.48
N GLN A 47 -4.55 -0.81 -3.33
CA GLN A 47 -3.73 -1.88 -2.76
C GLN A 47 -4.57 -3.10 -2.36
N GLN A 48 -5.77 -2.91 -1.79
CA GLN A 48 -6.66 -4.00 -1.42
C GLN A 48 -7.15 -4.77 -2.66
N GLU A 49 -7.56 -4.06 -3.71
CA GLU A 49 -7.99 -4.67 -4.98
C GLU A 49 -6.85 -5.46 -5.62
N ARG A 50 -5.63 -4.88 -5.64
CA ARG A 50 -4.45 -5.55 -6.17
C ARG A 50 -4.13 -6.82 -5.40
N LEU A 51 -4.14 -6.75 -4.07
CA LEU A 51 -3.90 -7.93 -3.23
C LEU A 51 -4.92 -9.04 -3.46
N ARG A 52 -6.20 -8.70 -3.69
CA ARG A 52 -7.23 -9.70 -4.04
C ARG A 52 -6.88 -10.42 -5.34
N LEU A 53 -6.58 -9.70 -6.41
CA LEU A 53 -6.21 -10.29 -7.71
C LEU A 53 -4.93 -11.13 -7.62
N ILE A 54 -3.92 -10.66 -6.87
CA ILE A 54 -2.68 -11.41 -6.68
C ILE A 54 -2.93 -12.72 -5.91
N VAL A 55 -3.74 -12.70 -4.86
CA VAL A 55 -4.08 -13.92 -4.09
C VAL A 55 -4.88 -14.90 -4.95
N GLU A 56 -5.78 -14.42 -5.80
CA GLU A 56 -6.50 -15.27 -6.76
C GLU A 56 -5.54 -15.93 -7.77
N LEU A 57 -4.65 -15.14 -8.40
CA LEU A 57 -3.64 -15.66 -9.31
C LEU A 57 -2.72 -16.68 -8.62
N GLN A 58 -2.27 -16.41 -7.39
CA GLN A 58 -1.48 -17.36 -6.60
C GLN A 58 -2.23 -18.67 -6.35
N ARG A 59 -3.55 -18.62 -6.11
CA ARG A 59 -4.37 -19.84 -5.91
C ARG A 59 -4.57 -20.61 -7.21
N MET A 60 -4.65 -19.93 -8.35
CA MET A 60 -4.80 -20.55 -9.68
C MET A 60 -3.50 -21.19 -10.18
N THR A 61 -2.35 -20.58 -9.85
CA THR A 61 -1.04 -21.05 -10.34
C THR A 61 -0.30 -21.96 -9.36
N ASN A 62 -0.78 -22.10 -8.12
CA ASN A 62 -0.17 -23.00 -7.14
C ASN A 62 -0.49 -24.47 -7.49
N PRO A 63 0.51 -25.31 -7.82
CA PRO A 63 0.31 -26.72 -8.18
C PRO A 63 -0.31 -27.57 -7.08
N ARG A 64 -0.22 -27.12 -5.82
CA ARG A 64 -0.80 -27.80 -4.64
C ARG A 64 -2.22 -27.33 -4.32
N SER A 65 -2.76 -26.41 -5.11
CA SER A 65 -4.12 -25.89 -4.94
C SER A 65 -5.15 -26.88 -5.50
N PRO A 66 -6.31 -27.07 -4.84
CA PRO A 66 -7.44 -27.79 -5.43
C PRO A 66 -7.92 -27.20 -6.77
N ARG A 67 -7.52 -25.96 -7.07
CA ARG A 67 -7.75 -25.25 -8.34
C ARG A 67 -6.54 -25.27 -9.29
N ALA A 68 -5.62 -26.22 -9.17
CA ALA A 68 -4.42 -26.28 -10.02
C ALA A 68 -4.72 -26.51 -11.52
N ASN A 69 -5.92 -26.96 -11.87
CA ASN A 69 -6.36 -27.21 -13.25
C ASN A 69 -7.28 -26.09 -13.79
N VAL A 70 -7.05 -24.84 -13.38
CA VAL A 70 -7.80 -23.69 -13.91
C VAL A 70 -7.45 -23.49 -15.40
N PRO A 71 -8.45 -23.31 -16.29
CA PRO A 71 -8.20 -23.05 -17.70
C PRO A 71 -7.32 -21.83 -17.94
N GLU A 72 -6.44 -21.89 -18.95
CA GLU A 72 -5.57 -20.77 -19.31
C GLU A 72 -6.34 -19.48 -19.62
N SER A 73 -7.55 -19.60 -20.18
CA SER A 73 -8.44 -18.47 -20.44
C SER A 73 -8.83 -17.71 -19.16
N GLU A 74 -9.08 -18.42 -18.04
CA GLU A 74 -9.38 -17.77 -16.76
C GLU A 74 -8.17 -17.03 -16.19
N ILE A 75 -6.97 -17.60 -16.35
CA ILE A 75 -5.71 -16.95 -15.95
C ILE A 75 -5.51 -15.67 -16.77
N LYS A 76 -5.72 -15.73 -18.09
CA LYS A 76 -5.64 -14.54 -18.98
C LYS A 76 -6.61 -13.45 -18.55
N LEU A 77 -7.85 -13.80 -18.19
CA LEU A 77 -8.84 -12.83 -17.70
C LEU A 77 -8.38 -12.15 -16.41
N ARG A 78 -7.81 -12.89 -15.45
CA ARG A 78 -7.30 -12.31 -14.19
C ARG A 78 -6.06 -11.44 -14.41
N LEU A 79 -5.20 -11.79 -15.35
CA LEU A 79 -4.07 -10.94 -15.75
C LEU A 79 -4.54 -9.63 -16.41
N SER A 80 -5.54 -9.68 -17.30
CA SER A 80 -6.13 -8.45 -17.89
C SER A 80 -6.72 -7.55 -16.82
N ALA A 81 -7.50 -8.11 -15.89
CA ALA A 81 -8.09 -7.36 -14.78
C ALA A 81 -7.02 -6.70 -13.89
N LEU A 82 -5.89 -7.37 -13.66
CA LEU A 82 -4.77 -6.80 -12.92
C LEU A 82 -4.11 -5.64 -13.68
N GLN A 83 -3.87 -5.79 -14.97
CA GLN A 83 -3.30 -4.74 -15.81
C GLN A 83 -4.22 -3.50 -15.90
N GLU A 84 -5.52 -3.72 -16.07
CA GLU A 84 -6.53 -2.66 -16.07
C GLU A 84 -6.57 -1.92 -14.73
N LEU A 85 -6.54 -2.66 -13.62
CA LEU A 85 -6.45 -2.09 -12.28
C LEU A 85 -5.19 -1.22 -12.11
N GLU A 86 -4.04 -1.69 -12.57
CA GLU A 86 -2.78 -0.96 -12.48
C GLU A 86 -2.82 0.34 -13.29
N GLY A 87 -3.39 0.31 -14.51
CA GLY A 87 -3.64 1.50 -15.32
C GLY A 87 -4.56 2.51 -14.65
N ARG A 88 -5.71 2.07 -14.14
CA ARG A 88 -6.64 2.92 -13.38
C ARG A 88 -5.99 3.51 -12.13
N THR A 89 -5.25 2.68 -11.38
CA THR A 89 -4.56 3.09 -10.16
C THR A 89 -3.60 4.25 -10.42
N ALA A 90 -2.81 4.17 -11.50
CA ALA A 90 -1.89 5.25 -11.85
C ALA A 90 -2.61 6.59 -12.12
N ALA A 91 -3.73 6.55 -12.85
CA ALA A 91 -4.53 7.74 -13.15
C ALA A 91 -5.17 8.35 -11.88
N GLU A 92 -5.72 7.51 -11.01
CA GLU A 92 -6.35 7.94 -9.76
C GLU A 92 -5.33 8.53 -8.78
N LEU A 93 -4.16 7.91 -8.64
CA LEU A 93 -3.09 8.43 -7.79
C LEU A 93 -2.57 9.77 -8.31
N ARG A 94 -2.39 9.91 -9.64
CA ARG A 94 -2.02 11.20 -10.24
C ARG A 94 -3.04 12.28 -9.91
N LYS A 95 -4.34 11.99 -10.05
CA LYS A 95 -5.41 12.93 -9.69
C LYS A 95 -5.38 13.31 -8.20
N ALA A 96 -5.16 12.34 -7.32
CA ALA A 96 -5.09 12.59 -5.88
C ALA A 96 -3.89 13.48 -5.51
N TYR A 97 -2.72 13.26 -6.13
CA TYR A 97 -1.57 14.13 -5.95
C TYR A 97 -1.80 15.54 -6.47
N ASN A 98 -2.38 15.69 -7.67
CA ASN A 98 -2.73 17.02 -8.19
C ASN A 98 -3.63 17.79 -7.21
N GLY A 99 -4.57 17.12 -6.56
CA GLY A 99 -5.42 17.74 -5.55
C GLY A 99 -4.68 18.20 -4.30
N ILE A 100 -3.55 17.57 -3.95
CA ILE A 100 -2.65 18.05 -2.88
C ILE A 100 -1.83 19.23 -3.40
N ASP A 101 -1.28 19.11 -4.60
CA ASP A 101 -0.42 20.13 -5.22
C ASP A 101 -1.19 21.46 -5.47
N GLU A 102 -2.51 21.43 -5.63
CA GLU A 102 -3.39 22.61 -5.66
C GLU A 102 -3.37 23.43 -4.36
N VAL A 103 -3.06 22.81 -3.22
CA VAL A 103 -3.09 23.43 -1.89
C VAL A 103 -1.68 23.79 -1.41
N LEU A 104 -0.64 23.19 -1.97
CA LEU A 104 0.75 23.35 -1.55
C LEU A 104 1.55 24.19 -2.57
N ASP A 105 2.43 25.07 -2.08
CA ASP A 105 3.44 25.67 -2.94
C ASP A 105 4.53 24.67 -3.34
N SER A 106 5.38 25.00 -4.32
CA SER A 106 6.41 24.09 -4.84
C SER A 106 7.40 23.58 -3.77
N LEU A 107 7.72 24.39 -2.77
CA LEU A 107 8.63 23.99 -1.70
C LEU A 107 7.93 23.00 -0.76
N GLN A 108 6.67 23.27 -0.42
CA GLN A 108 5.82 22.38 0.37
C GLN A 108 5.56 21.06 -0.36
N GLN A 109 5.32 21.09 -1.68
CA GLN A 109 5.19 19.88 -2.50
C GLN A 109 6.46 19.03 -2.42
N ALA A 110 7.64 19.62 -2.58
CA ALA A 110 8.90 18.90 -2.48
C ALA A 110 9.11 18.30 -1.07
N ARG A 111 8.84 19.08 -0.01
CA ARG A 111 8.91 18.60 1.38
C ARG A 111 7.92 17.47 1.64
N PHE A 112 6.73 17.52 1.04
CA PHE A 112 5.74 16.47 1.15
C PHE A 112 6.26 15.17 0.53
N ARG A 113 6.87 15.22 -0.68
CA ARG A 113 7.46 14.02 -1.29
C ARG A 113 8.57 13.40 -0.43
N VAL A 114 9.41 14.23 0.18
CA VAL A 114 10.47 13.75 1.10
C VAL A 114 9.86 13.10 2.34
N LEU A 115 8.86 13.74 2.96
CA LEU A 115 8.16 13.19 4.11
C LEU A 115 7.52 11.84 3.79
N GLU A 116 6.90 11.69 2.61
CA GLU A 116 6.32 10.41 2.19
C GLU A 116 7.37 9.31 2.05
N ASP A 117 8.53 9.60 1.45
CA ASP A 117 9.64 8.65 1.33
C ASP A 117 10.18 8.23 2.71
N ASP A 118 10.35 9.19 3.63
CA ASP A 118 10.82 8.93 4.99
C ASP A 118 9.86 8.02 5.76
N ILE A 119 8.55 8.28 5.66
CA ILE A 119 7.49 7.46 6.26
C ILE A 119 7.50 6.04 5.67
N GLU A 120 7.63 5.90 4.35
CA GLU A 120 7.66 4.59 3.70
C GLU A 120 8.92 3.80 4.08
N ARG A 121 10.10 4.44 4.18
CA ARG A 121 11.33 3.78 4.66
C ARG A 121 11.16 3.24 6.08
N ARG A 122 10.59 4.04 6.99
CA ARG A 122 10.32 3.62 8.38
C ARG A 122 9.32 2.45 8.43
N LYS A 123 8.31 2.46 7.56
CA LYS A 123 7.35 1.35 7.41
C LYS A 123 8.02 0.07 6.94
N LEU A 124 8.87 0.14 5.91
CA LEU A 124 9.63 -1.00 5.41
C LEU A 124 10.56 -1.57 6.49
N GLN A 125 11.22 -0.72 7.27
CA GLN A 125 12.05 -1.14 8.40
C GLN A 125 11.23 -1.89 9.47
N LEU A 126 10.05 -1.39 9.82
CA LEU A 126 9.16 -2.05 10.80
C LEU A 126 8.72 -3.43 10.30
N VAL A 127 8.28 -3.52 9.04
CA VAL A 127 7.86 -4.79 8.43
C VAL A 127 9.03 -5.77 8.31
N GLY A 128 10.23 -5.28 7.95
CA GLY A 128 11.45 -6.09 7.87
C GLY A 128 11.82 -6.72 9.21
N ARG A 129 11.80 -5.92 10.30
CA ARG A 129 12.06 -6.42 11.67
C ARG A 129 11.02 -7.45 12.11
N ALA A 130 9.73 -7.23 11.81
CA ALA A 130 8.67 -8.19 12.14
C ALA A 130 8.88 -9.56 11.46
N ARG A 131 9.43 -9.59 10.25
CA ARG A 131 9.76 -10.83 9.54
C ARG A 131 10.96 -11.56 10.16
N GLN A 132 11.97 -10.82 10.62
CA GLN A 132 13.17 -11.41 11.25
C GLN A 132 12.87 -12.03 12.62
N ASN A 133 11.96 -11.43 13.39
CA ASN A 133 11.58 -11.91 14.72
C ASN A 133 10.48 -13.01 14.70
N SER A 134 10.07 -13.50 13.53
CA SER A 134 9.12 -14.60 13.44
C SER A 134 9.85 -15.93 13.69
N PRO A 135 9.58 -16.66 14.78
CA PRO A 135 10.31 -17.88 15.10
C PRO A 135 10.11 -18.93 13.99
N LYS A 136 11.22 -19.43 13.43
CA LYS A 136 11.22 -20.58 12.53
C LYS A 136 10.56 -21.75 13.26
N GLN A 137 9.36 -22.14 12.81
CA GLN A 137 8.68 -23.32 13.34
C GLN A 137 9.61 -24.54 13.14
N PRO A 138 10.02 -25.25 14.20
CA PRO A 138 10.93 -26.38 14.06
C PRO A 138 10.23 -27.45 13.21
N GLN A 139 10.89 -27.85 12.12
CA GLN A 139 10.48 -28.99 11.32
C GLN A 139 10.33 -30.20 12.24
N ARG A 140 9.07 -30.64 12.44
CA ARG A 140 8.79 -31.93 13.05
C ARG A 140 9.46 -33.00 12.20
N ARG A 141 10.56 -33.56 12.69
CA ARG A 141 11.17 -34.78 12.13
C ARG A 141 10.12 -35.90 12.18
N PRO A 142 9.93 -36.68 11.12
CA PRO A 142 9.04 -37.83 11.17
C PRO A 142 9.62 -38.89 12.12
N PRO A 143 8.78 -39.66 12.85
CA PRO A 143 9.25 -40.77 13.66
C PRO A 143 9.81 -41.86 12.72
N GLY A 144 11.02 -42.33 13.05
CA GLY A 144 11.67 -43.43 12.34
C GLY A 144 10.83 -44.71 12.40
N ARG A 145 10.91 -45.49 11.32
CA ARG A 145 10.50 -46.90 11.29
C ARG A 145 11.61 -47.77 11.85
#